data_AF-A0AAV4XPH6-F1
#
_entry.id   AF-A0AAV4XPH6-F1
#
_cell.length_a   1.000
_cell.length_b   1.000
_cell.length_c   1.000
_cell.angle_alpha   90.00
_cell.angle_beta   90.00
_cell.angle_gamma   90.00
#
_symmetry.space_group_name_H-M   'P 1'
#
loop_
_entity.id
_entity.type
_entity.pdbx_description
1 polymer ?
#
loop_
_entity_poly.entity_id
_entity_poly.type
_entity_poly.pdbx_seq_one_letter_code
_entity_poly.pdbx_strand_id
1 'polypeptide(L)'
;EPLSACLLWESFVSAQAEVADLAEFEEYECHVDLKELALYQTALKKNEEGAIPIRLLRTEITWCQSNREYIAKVHCIRWLSGSKDCLLAYEDIIAYSKIKRTGQLWRMNCEVKCLSFYDVVLDFIVLDAFEDLENPPSSVTAVVQNRWLSSGFKETALSTAVWSVLQAKRRMLQEKYFAFQYPNGFISHFYKLSEHLIPVLAWGFYGPNETLKEICVYFKDEVMSFMFDIFNFNKVRFTKIEELASDIMQLANIRFDKTIERLSM
;
A
#
# COMPACT_ATOMS: atom_id res chain seq x y z
N GLU A 1 -12.78 2.37 18.90
CA GLU A 1 -13.26 3.77 18.89
C GLU A 1 -12.58 4.51 17.74
N PRO A 2 -13.34 5.07 16.78
CA PRO A 2 -12.82 5.63 15.53
C PRO A 2 -12.26 7.06 15.65
N LEU A 3 -12.12 7.56 16.88
CA LEU A 3 -11.68 8.94 17.17
C LEU A 3 -10.20 9.20 16.87
N SER A 4 -9.37 8.16 16.72
CA SER A 4 -7.93 8.30 16.48
C SER A 4 -7.58 8.72 15.05
N ALA A 5 -8.35 8.28 14.05
CA ALA A 5 -8.05 8.56 12.64
C ALA A 5 -8.54 9.97 12.20
N CYS A 6 -9.66 10.44 12.78
CA CYS A 6 -10.13 11.83 12.58
C CYS A 6 -9.12 12.87 13.09
N LEU A 7 -8.49 12.63 14.25
CA LEU A 7 -7.49 13.54 14.82
C LEU A 7 -6.19 13.59 13.99
N LEU A 8 -5.85 12.50 13.29
CA LEU A 8 -4.71 12.44 12.36
C LEU A 8 -4.95 13.29 11.11
N TRP A 9 -6.19 13.33 10.59
CA TRP A 9 -6.58 14.16 9.45
C TRP A 9 -6.72 15.65 9.82
N GLU A 10 -7.27 15.98 10.98
CA GLU A 10 -7.31 17.38 11.44
C GLU A 10 -5.90 17.97 11.61
N SER A 11 -4.92 17.16 12.02
CA SER A 11 -3.51 17.55 12.04
C SER A 11 -2.89 17.69 10.64
N PHE A 12 -3.30 16.85 9.68
CA PHE A 12 -2.85 16.90 8.28
C PHE A 12 -3.39 18.15 7.56
N VAL A 13 -4.68 18.44 7.72
CA VAL A 13 -5.35 19.64 7.16
C VAL A 13 -4.88 20.93 7.84
N SER A 14 -4.68 20.91 9.16
CA SER A 14 -4.19 22.10 9.90
C SER A 14 -2.74 22.47 9.56
N ALA A 15 -1.91 21.50 9.17
CA ALA A 15 -0.55 21.77 8.72
C ALA A 15 -0.48 22.37 7.30
N GLN A 16 -1.58 22.31 6.54
CA GLN A 16 -1.69 22.76 5.15
C GLN A 16 -2.44 24.10 4.99
N ALA A 17 -2.80 24.76 6.10
CA ALA A 17 -3.58 25.99 6.09
C ALA A 17 -2.77 27.23 5.69
N GLU A 18 -2.36 27.30 4.42
CA GLU A 18 -2.35 28.55 3.66
C GLU A 18 -3.48 28.49 2.63
N VAL A 19 -4.68 28.93 3.05
CA VAL A 19 -5.83 29.36 2.23
C VAL A 19 -6.11 28.49 0.99
N ALA A 20 -6.59 27.26 1.19
CA ALA A 20 -7.36 26.57 0.16
C ALA A 20 -8.80 27.09 0.19
N ASP A 21 -9.27 27.57 -0.95
CA ASP A 21 -10.58 28.21 -1.15
C ASP A 21 -11.71 27.21 -0.86
N LEU A 22 -12.73 27.64 -0.13
CA LEU A 22 -13.85 26.80 0.35
C LEU A 22 -14.69 26.19 -0.79
N ALA A 23 -14.44 26.57 -2.04
CA ALA A 23 -15.06 26.03 -3.25
C ALA A 23 -14.56 24.63 -3.65
N GLU A 24 -13.40 24.18 -3.17
CA GLU A 24 -12.90 22.81 -3.47
C GLU A 24 -13.59 21.71 -2.63
N PHE A 25 -14.38 22.07 -1.61
CA PHE A 25 -15.09 21.10 -0.77
C PHE A 25 -16.41 20.58 -1.36
N GLU A 26 -16.91 21.18 -2.45
CA GLU A 26 -18.14 20.72 -3.13
C GLU A 26 -17.91 19.57 -4.14
N GLU A 27 -16.66 19.12 -4.38
CA GLU A 27 -16.34 18.09 -5.39
C GLU A 27 -16.53 16.63 -4.92
N TYR A 28 -17.17 16.40 -3.76
CA TYR A 28 -17.30 15.06 -3.16
C TYR A 28 -18.66 14.37 -3.37
N GLU A 29 -19.64 15.00 -4.03
CA GLU A 29 -20.82 14.28 -4.50
C GLU A 29 -20.48 13.50 -5.78
N CYS A 30 -20.36 12.18 -5.64
CA CYS A 30 -20.21 11.26 -6.76
C CYS A 30 -21.47 11.31 -7.65
N HIS A 31 -21.43 12.09 -8.73
CA HIS A 31 -22.51 12.17 -9.74
C HIS A 31 -22.63 10.92 -10.63
N VAL A 32 -21.88 9.86 -10.33
CA VAL A 32 -21.88 8.60 -11.09
C VAL A 32 -23.10 7.76 -10.73
N ASP A 33 -23.90 7.37 -11.71
CA ASP A 33 -24.95 6.37 -11.50
C ASP A 33 -24.31 4.99 -11.26
N LEU A 34 -24.31 4.57 -9.99
CA LEU A 34 -23.76 3.29 -9.55
C LEU A 34 -24.36 2.10 -10.31
N LYS A 35 -25.59 2.21 -10.84
CA LYS A 35 -26.24 1.12 -11.58
C LYS A 35 -25.58 0.83 -12.92
N GLU A 36 -24.91 1.81 -13.52
CA GLU A 36 -24.22 1.66 -14.82
C GLU A 36 -22.85 0.99 -14.67
N LEU A 37 -22.31 0.93 -13.45
CA LEU A 37 -21.02 0.33 -13.14
C LEU A 37 -21.11 -1.21 -13.09
N ALA A 38 -21.29 -1.84 -14.26
CA ALA A 38 -21.55 -3.28 -14.37
C ALA A 38 -20.50 -4.18 -13.69
N LEU A 39 -19.21 -3.82 -13.78
CA LEU A 39 -18.13 -4.55 -13.13
C LEU A 39 -18.23 -4.42 -11.60
N TYR A 40 -18.53 -3.21 -11.09
CA TYR A 40 -18.74 -2.96 -9.66
C TYR A 40 -19.97 -3.70 -9.12
N GLN A 41 -21.10 -3.67 -9.84
CA GLN A 41 -22.32 -4.39 -9.45
C GLN A 41 -22.10 -5.90 -9.38
N THR A 42 -21.35 -6.46 -10.34
CA THR A 42 -20.96 -7.87 -10.32
C THR A 42 -20.10 -8.20 -9.10
N ALA A 43 -19.17 -7.31 -8.73
CA ALA A 43 -18.33 -7.47 -7.55
C ALA A 43 -19.14 -7.37 -6.24
N LEU A 44 -20.10 -6.45 -6.15
CA LEU A 44 -21.00 -6.34 -5.00
C LEU A 44 -21.80 -7.62 -4.76
N LYS A 45 -22.35 -8.22 -5.82
CA LYS A 45 -23.08 -9.48 -5.71
C LYS A 45 -22.19 -10.62 -5.20
N LYS A 46 -20.97 -10.74 -5.71
CA LYS A 46 -19.99 -11.72 -5.21
C LYS A 46 -19.57 -11.47 -3.75
N ASN A 47 -19.57 -10.21 -3.32
CA ASN A 47 -19.28 -9.88 -1.93
C ASN A 47 -20.38 -10.38 -0.99
N GLU A 48 -21.65 -10.24 -1.38
CA GLU A 48 -22.81 -10.76 -0.62
C GLU A 48 -22.76 -12.27 -0.45
N GLU A 49 -22.22 -12.98 -1.45
CA GLU A 49 -21.99 -14.43 -1.41
C GLU A 49 -20.81 -14.82 -0.49
N GLY A 50 -20.10 -13.85 0.11
CA GLY A 50 -18.91 -14.09 0.95
C GLY A 50 -17.71 -14.63 0.17
N ALA A 51 -17.72 -14.50 -1.15
CA ALA A 51 -16.75 -15.15 -2.04
C ALA A 51 -15.43 -14.36 -2.18
N ILE A 52 -15.38 -13.10 -1.74
CA ILE A 52 -14.22 -12.22 -1.94
C ILE A 52 -13.32 -12.24 -0.69
N PRO A 53 -12.11 -12.81 -0.77
CA PRO A 53 -11.19 -12.90 0.34
C PRO A 53 -10.38 -11.61 0.46
N ILE A 54 -10.23 -11.11 1.69
CA ILE A 54 -9.52 -9.85 1.98
C ILE A 54 -8.60 -10.07 3.16
N ARG A 55 -7.33 -9.69 3.00
CA ARG A 55 -6.29 -9.79 4.04
C ARG A 55 -6.49 -8.72 5.12
N LEU A 56 -6.65 -7.48 4.68
CA LEU A 56 -6.78 -6.30 5.52
C LEU A 56 -7.76 -5.32 4.87
N LEU A 57 -8.62 -4.71 5.69
CA LEU A 57 -9.53 -3.66 5.26
C LEU A 57 -8.78 -2.33 5.28
N ARG A 58 -8.64 -1.70 4.11
CA ARG A 58 -8.02 -0.37 3.95
C ARG A 58 -9.04 0.72 3.63
N THR A 59 -10.28 0.50 4.06
CA THR A 59 -11.46 1.32 3.74
C THR A 59 -11.24 2.82 3.99
N GLU A 60 -10.61 3.17 5.10
CA GLU A 60 -10.30 4.56 5.47
C GLU A 60 -9.25 5.16 4.53
N ILE A 61 -8.13 4.46 4.28
CA ILE A 61 -7.03 4.94 3.43
C ILE A 61 -7.49 5.10 1.96
N THR A 62 -8.36 4.22 1.48
CA THR A 62 -8.90 4.27 0.11
C THR A 62 -10.16 5.14 0.01
N TRP A 63 -10.57 5.81 1.08
CA TRP A 63 -11.77 6.66 1.14
C TRP A 63 -13.05 5.99 0.60
N CYS A 64 -13.18 4.69 0.84
CA CYS A 64 -14.41 3.99 0.54
C CYS A 64 -15.41 4.28 1.66
N GLN A 65 -16.67 4.55 1.31
CA GLN A 65 -17.73 4.88 2.29
C GLN A 65 -18.09 3.67 3.16
N SER A 66 -17.74 2.45 2.72
CA SER A 66 -17.98 1.23 3.48
C SER A 66 -16.97 0.13 3.16
N ASN A 67 -16.86 -0.83 4.08
CA ASN A 67 -16.12 -2.08 3.84
C ASN A 67 -16.66 -2.79 2.59
N ARG A 68 -17.99 -2.79 2.38
CA ARG A 68 -18.62 -3.43 1.22
C ARG A 68 -18.12 -2.84 -0.10
N GLU A 69 -18.03 -1.51 -0.17
CA GLU A 69 -17.50 -0.78 -1.32
C GLU A 69 -16.02 -1.09 -1.56
N TYR A 70 -15.19 -1.00 -0.51
CA TYR A 70 -13.77 -1.32 -0.60
C TYR A 70 -13.54 -2.73 -1.17
N ILE A 71 -14.22 -3.73 -0.60
CA ILE A 71 -14.08 -5.14 -1.01
C ILE A 71 -14.47 -5.32 -2.48
N ALA A 72 -15.56 -4.68 -2.93
CA ALA A 72 -16.00 -4.75 -4.32
C ALA A 72 -15.00 -4.07 -5.27
N LYS A 73 -14.50 -2.87 -4.94
CA LYS A 73 -13.49 -2.16 -5.75
C LYS A 73 -12.17 -2.93 -5.84
N VAL A 74 -11.68 -3.49 -4.72
CA VAL A 74 -10.51 -4.38 -4.71
C VAL A 74 -10.73 -5.57 -5.65
N HIS A 75 -11.91 -6.18 -5.65
CA HIS A 75 -12.20 -7.31 -6.55
C HIS A 75 -12.14 -6.91 -8.03
N CYS A 76 -12.65 -5.73 -8.38
CA CYS A 76 -12.53 -5.20 -9.74
C CYS A 76 -11.07 -4.97 -10.13
N ILE A 77 -10.28 -4.33 -9.26
CA ILE A 77 -8.85 -4.08 -9.50
C ILE A 77 -8.07 -5.39 -9.66
N ARG A 78 -8.35 -6.40 -8.83
CA ARG A 78 -7.76 -7.74 -8.95
C ARG A 78 -8.09 -8.42 -10.28
N TRP A 79 -9.26 -8.16 -10.84
CA TRP A 79 -9.66 -8.72 -12.14
C TRP A 79 -8.76 -8.20 -13.28
N LEU A 80 -8.21 -6.99 -13.17
CA LEU A 80 -7.25 -6.47 -14.15
C LEU A 80 -6.02 -7.36 -14.30
N SER A 81 -5.52 -7.88 -13.17
CA SER A 81 -4.39 -8.82 -13.14
C SER A 81 -4.75 -10.21 -13.70
N GLY A 82 -5.98 -10.42 -14.19
CA GLY A 82 -6.38 -11.57 -14.98
C GLY A 82 -6.26 -11.36 -16.50
N SER A 83 -5.95 -10.14 -16.97
CA SER A 83 -5.62 -9.86 -18.37
C SER A 83 -4.23 -10.38 -18.68
N LYS A 84 -4.09 -11.13 -19.79
CA LYS A 84 -2.90 -11.93 -20.15
C LYS A 84 -1.59 -11.12 -20.18
N ASP A 85 -1.64 -9.81 -20.38
CA ASP A 85 -0.45 -8.97 -20.53
C ASP A 85 0.16 -8.52 -19.18
N CYS A 86 -0.66 -8.21 -18.16
CA CYS A 86 -0.17 -7.96 -16.79
C CYS A 86 0.27 -9.25 -16.10
N LEU A 87 -0.36 -10.38 -16.47
CA LEU A 87 0.02 -11.70 -16.00
C LEU A 87 1.45 -12.05 -16.40
N LEU A 88 1.94 -11.71 -17.59
CA LEU A 88 3.29 -12.10 -18.04
C LEU A 88 4.41 -11.44 -17.22
N ALA A 89 4.32 -10.14 -16.93
CA ALA A 89 5.29 -9.45 -16.08
C ALA A 89 5.26 -9.95 -14.61
N TYR A 90 4.06 -10.26 -14.11
CA TYR A 90 3.86 -10.87 -12.81
C TYR A 90 4.32 -12.34 -12.77
N GLU A 91 4.07 -13.09 -13.84
CA GLU A 91 4.49 -14.47 -14.05
C GLU A 91 6.00 -14.56 -14.19
N ASP A 92 6.71 -13.56 -14.69
CA ASP A 92 8.18 -13.51 -14.70
C ASP A 92 8.75 -13.32 -13.29
N ILE A 93 8.16 -12.44 -12.47
CA ILE A 93 8.52 -12.28 -11.04
C ILE A 93 8.20 -13.56 -10.26
N ILE A 94 7.06 -14.20 -10.57
CA ILE A 94 6.66 -15.49 -10.00
C ILE A 94 7.49 -16.65 -10.58
N ALA A 95 7.93 -16.61 -11.83
CA ALA A 95 8.75 -17.65 -12.48
C ALA A 95 10.17 -17.61 -11.91
N TYR A 96 10.69 -16.41 -11.68
CA TYR A 96 11.92 -16.17 -10.94
C TYR A 96 11.81 -16.72 -9.50
N SER A 97 10.64 -16.60 -8.85
CA SER A 97 10.40 -17.19 -7.52
C SER A 97 10.06 -18.69 -7.54
N LYS A 98 9.60 -19.24 -8.67
CA LYS A 98 9.30 -20.67 -8.90
C LYS A 98 10.54 -21.53 -9.18
N ILE A 99 11.74 -20.95 -9.32
CA ILE A 99 13.01 -21.70 -9.45
C ILE A 99 13.35 -22.54 -8.19
N LYS A 100 12.58 -22.43 -7.10
CA LYS A 100 12.55 -23.45 -6.04
C LYS A 100 11.12 -23.94 -5.80
N ARG A 101 10.96 -25.27 -5.68
CA ARG A 101 9.75 -26.10 -5.41
C ARG A 101 8.77 -25.53 -4.36
N THR A 102 8.16 -24.39 -4.63
CA THR A 102 7.34 -23.67 -3.64
C THR A 102 5.93 -23.42 -4.17
N GLY A 103 5.70 -23.51 -5.50
CA GLY A 103 4.45 -23.22 -6.22
C GLY A 103 3.15 -23.75 -5.59
N GLN A 104 3.15 -24.99 -5.11
CA GLN A 104 1.97 -25.64 -4.49
C GLN A 104 1.75 -25.24 -3.02
N LEU A 105 2.80 -24.86 -2.30
CA LEU A 105 2.74 -24.47 -0.89
C LEU A 105 2.15 -23.06 -0.72
N TRP A 106 2.30 -22.20 -1.73
CA TRP A 106 1.72 -20.85 -1.78
C TRP A 106 0.19 -20.85 -1.71
N ARG A 107 -0.48 -21.77 -2.42
CA ARG A 107 -1.95 -21.82 -2.53
C ARG A 107 -2.66 -22.48 -1.35
N MET A 108 -2.00 -23.41 -0.67
CA MET A 108 -2.61 -24.16 0.44
C MET A 108 -2.41 -23.49 1.80
N ASN A 109 -1.38 -22.67 1.97
CA ASN A 109 -0.97 -22.20 3.31
C ASN A 109 -1.07 -20.70 3.54
N CYS A 110 -1.21 -19.88 2.50
CA CYS A 110 -1.61 -18.49 2.67
C CYS A 110 -3.09 -18.42 2.31
N GLU A 111 -3.97 -17.94 3.20
CA GLU A 111 -5.35 -17.57 2.87
C GLU A 111 -5.43 -16.39 1.85
N VAL A 112 -4.34 -16.10 1.14
CA VAL A 112 -4.23 -15.11 0.07
C VAL A 112 -4.73 -15.77 -1.21
N LYS A 113 -6.05 -15.79 -1.39
CA LYS A 113 -6.69 -16.46 -2.54
C LYS A 113 -6.56 -15.67 -3.86
N CYS A 114 -6.04 -14.45 -3.83
CA CYS A 114 -5.70 -13.64 -5.01
C CYS A 114 -4.34 -12.97 -4.79
N LEU A 115 -3.40 -13.21 -5.71
CA LEU A 115 -2.08 -12.62 -5.69
C LEU A 115 -1.97 -11.66 -6.90
N SER A 116 -2.70 -10.55 -6.84
CA SER A 116 -2.59 -9.50 -7.86
C SER A 116 -1.39 -8.60 -7.58
N PHE A 117 -1.02 -7.75 -8.55
CA PHE A 117 -0.06 -6.67 -8.32
C PHE A 117 -0.48 -5.77 -7.13
N TYR A 118 -1.77 -5.45 -7.05
CA TYR A 118 -2.33 -4.70 -5.93
C TYR A 118 -2.07 -5.40 -4.60
N ASP A 119 -2.39 -6.69 -4.50
CA ASP A 119 -2.26 -7.43 -3.24
C ASP A 119 -0.80 -7.51 -2.77
N VAL A 120 0.13 -7.80 -3.68
CA VAL A 120 1.51 -8.06 -3.32
C VAL A 120 2.31 -6.76 -3.17
N VAL A 121 2.26 -5.89 -4.18
CA VAL A 121 3.14 -4.72 -4.24
C VAL A 121 2.56 -3.56 -3.46
N LEU A 122 1.32 -3.18 -3.77
CA LEU A 122 0.70 -1.99 -3.15
C LEU A 122 0.27 -2.28 -1.72
N ASP A 123 -0.62 -3.25 -1.52
CA ASP A 123 -1.19 -3.58 -0.22
C ASP A 123 -0.13 -4.17 0.73
N PHE A 124 0.52 -5.26 0.31
CA PHE A 124 1.35 -6.03 1.24
C PHE A 124 2.76 -5.49 1.42
N ILE A 125 3.40 -4.90 0.40
CA ILE A 125 4.77 -4.36 0.51
C ILE A 125 4.75 -2.89 0.88
N VAL A 126 4.14 -2.05 0.03
CA VAL A 126 4.32 -0.60 0.16
C VAL A 126 3.50 -0.02 1.31
N LEU A 127 2.21 -0.37 1.40
CA LEU A 127 1.35 0.18 2.46
C LEU A 127 1.69 -0.36 3.85
N ASP A 128 1.96 -1.66 3.98
CA ASP A 128 2.42 -2.20 5.28
C ASP A 128 3.76 -1.56 5.70
N ALA A 129 4.67 -1.26 4.75
CA ALA A 129 5.91 -0.55 5.06
C ALA A 129 5.67 0.90 5.54
N PHE A 130 4.74 1.62 4.93
CA PHE A 130 4.39 2.97 5.39
C PHE A 130 3.74 2.96 6.77
N GLU A 131 2.83 2.03 7.04
CA GLU A 131 2.21 1.87 8.37
C GLU A 131 3.24 1.52 9.44
N ASP A 132 4.18 0.61 9.13
CA ASP A 132 5.26 0.23 10.05
C ASP A 132 6.20 1.41 10.37
N LEU A 133 6.27 2.39 9.48
CA LEU A 133 7.13 3.57 9.62
C LEU A 133 6.42 4.80 10.16
N GLU A 134 5.09 4.82 10.26
CA GLU A 134 4.34 6.04 10.60
C GLU A 134 4.54 6.51 12.05
N ASN A 135 4.87 5.58 12.95
CA ASN A 135 5.03 5.87 14.38
C ASN A 135 6.27 5.18 14.97
N PRO A 136 7.50 5.65 14.67
CA PRO A 136 8.70 5.09 15.25
C PRO A 136 8.74 5.32 16.78
N PRO A 137 9.30 4.37 17.57
CA PRO A 137 9.46 4.55 19.01
C PRO A 137 10.29 5.81 19.34
N SER A 138 9.95 6.50 20.44
CA SER A 138 10.64 7.75 20.85
C SER A 138 12.14 7.59 21.07
N SER A 139 12.59 6.38 21.44
CA SER A 139 14.00 6.04 21.56
C SER A 139 14.75 6.11 20.23
N VAL A 140 14.08 5.77 19.13
CA VAL A 140 14.63 5.82 17.77
C VAL A 140 14.69 7.27 17.30
N THR A 141 13.59 8.01 17.43
CA THR A 141 13.54 9.42 17.01
C THR A 141 14.57 10.28 17.75
N ALA A 142 14.74 10.06 19.05
CA ALA A 142 15.74 10.76 19.86
C ALA A 142 17.18 10.55 19.37
N VAL A 143 17.53 9.33 18.93
CA VAL A 143 18.88 9.02 18.41
C VAL A 143 19.09 9.66 17.04
N VAL A 144 18.12 9.53 16.15
CA VAL A 144 18.27 10.02 14.77
C VAL A 144 18.28 11.56 14.70
N GLN A 145 17.50 12.22 15.56
CA GLN A 145 17.44 13.69 15.65
C GLN A 145 18.62 14.29 16.44
N ASN A 146 19.45 13.48 17.10
CA ASN A 146 20.56 13.99 17.90
C ASN A 146 21.66 14.60 17.02
N ARG A 147 21.88 15.92 17.10
CA ARG A 147 22.87 16.65 16.27
C ARG A 147 24.32 16.25 16.55
N TRP A 148 24.61 15.67 17.70
CA TRP A 148 25.97 15.34 18.14
C TRP A 148 26.43 13.93 17.71
N LEU A 149 25.51 13.11 17.19
CA LEU A 149 25.82 11.76 16.73
C LEU A 149 26.21 11.76 15.24
N SER A 150 27.17 10.91 14.88
CA SER A 150 27.58 10.75 13.48
C SER A 150 26.48 10.09 12.65
N SER A 151 26.41 10.41 11.36
CA SER A 151 25.42 9.81 10.44
C SER A 151 25.52 8.28 10.40
N GLY A 152 26.73 7.72 10.40
CA GLY A 152 26.91 6.26 10.43
C GLY A 152 26.40 5.61 11.71
N PHE A 153 26.52 6.28 12.85
CA PHE A 153 25.92 5.80 14.10
C PHE A 153 24.38 5.86 14.04
N LYS A 154 23.82 6.95 13.53
CA LYS A 154 22.37 7.10 13.34
C LYS A 154 21.80 6.04 12.41
N GLU A 155 22.49 5.75 11.31
CA GLU A 155 22.08 4.75 10.32
C GLU A 155 22.06 3.35 10.92
N THR A 156 23.12 3.00 11.66
CA THR A 156 23.22 1.73 12.36
C THR A 156 22.12 1.60 13.43
N ALA A 157 21.91 2.64 14.23
CA ALA A 157 20.90 2.65 15.28
C ALA A 157 19.47 2.54 14.71
N LEU A 158 19.16 3.30 13.65
CA LEU A 158 17.87 3.24 12.98
C LEU A 158 17.62 1.86 12.36
N SER A 159 18.61 1.36 11.60
CA SER A 159 18.52 0.03 10.98
C SER A 159 18.31 -1.07 12.01
N THR A 160 19.01 -1.01 13.15
CA THR A 160 18.88 -1.99 14.24
C THR A 160 17.51 -1.92 14.90
N ALA A 161 16.96 -0.71 15.09
CA ALA A 161 15.64 -0.51 15.66
C ALA A 161 14.53 -1.03 14.73
N VAL A 162 14.58 -0.65 13.46
CA VAL A 162 13.67 -1.13 12.40
C VAL A 162 13.72 -2.65 12.32
N TRP A 163 14.93 -3.22 12.27
CA TRP A 163 15.12 -4.68 12.25
C TRP A 163 14.49 -5.36 13.46
N SER A 164 14.65 -4.79 14.66
CA SER A 164 14.07 -5.35 15.89
C SER A 164 12.54 -5.38 15.86
N VAL A 165 11.91 -4.32 15.32
CA VAL A 165 10.46 -4.26 15.10
C VAL A 165 10.01 -5.31 14.09
N LEU A 166 10.71 -5.43 12.96
CA LEU A 166 10.39 -6.44 11.94
C LEU A 166 10.52 -7.87 12.46
N GLN A 167 11.57 -8.17 13.25
CA GLN A 167 11.69 -9.48 13.88
C GLN A 167 10.60 -9.74 14.93
N ALA A 168 10.17 -8.72 15.67
CA ALA A 168 9.04 -8.86 16.59
C ALA A 168 7.73 -9.14 15.85
N LYS A 169 7.41 -8.35 14.81
CA LYS A 169 6.22 -8.54 13.96
C LYS A 169 6.23 -9.90 13.28
N ARG A 170 7.38 -10.34 12.76
CA ARG A 170 7.59 -11.68 12.19
C ARG A 170 7.26 -12.79 13.19
N ARG A 171 7.74 -12.69 14.44
CA ARG A 171 7.43 -13.67 15.50
C ARG A 171 5.96 -13.70 15.89
N MET A 172 5.33 -12.52 16.04
CA MET A 172 3.89 -12.45 16.37
C MET A 172 3.03 -13.07 15.27
N LEU A 173 3.37 -12.86 14.00
CA LEU A 173 2.66 -13.47 12.88
C LEU A 173 2.97 -14.97 12.74
N GLN A 174 4.16 -15.42 13.16
CA GLN A 174 4.50 -16.84 13.24
C GLN A 174 3.59 -17.62 14.19
N GLU A 175 3.28 -17.02 15.34
CA GLU A 175 2.37 -17.61 16.32
C GLU A 175 0.90 -17.53 15.88
N LYS A 176 0.50 -16.43 15.21
CA LYS A 176 -0.90 -16.16 14.84
C LYS A 176 -1.37 -16.88 13.58
N TYR A 177 -0.52 -17.04 12.58
CA TYR A 177 -0.90 -17.63 11.29
C TYR A 177 -0.22 -18.99 11.08
N PHE A 178 -1.02 -20.05 10.95
CA PHE A 178 -0.53 -21.40 10.61
C PHE A 178 0.33 -21.41 9.32
N ALA A 179 0.11 -20.43 8.43
CA ALA A 179 0.91 -20.12 7.24
C ALA A 179 2.43 -20.03 7.47
N PHE A 180 2.84 -19.68 8.69
CA PHE A 180 4.25 -19.50 9.04
C PHE A 180 4.96 -20.77 9.50
N GLN A 181 4.26 -21.91 9.58
CA GLN A 181 4.88 -23.22 9.84
C GLN A 181 5.91 -23.64 8.77
N TYR A 182 5.97 -22.92 7.65
CA TYR A 182 6.85 -23.25 6.54
C TYR A 182 8.01 -22.24 6.44
N PRO A 183 9.25 -22.65 6.73
CA PRO A 183 10.41 -21.76 6.66
C PRO A 183 10.64 -21.13 5.27
N ASN A 184 10.07 -21.73 4.21
CA ASN A 184 10.11 -21.25 2.82
C ASN A 184 8.74 -20.77 2.29
N GLY A 185 7.83 -20.33 3.16
CA GLY A 185 6.54 -19.75 2.75
C GLY A 185 6.65 -18.29 2.27
N PHE A 186 5.61 -17.77 1.61
CA PHE A 186 5.52 -16.38 1.14
C PHE A 186 5.93 -15.37 2.19
N ILE A 187 5.35 -15.49 3.38
CA ILE A 187 5.54 -14.52 4.46
C ILE A 187 7.01 -14.50 4.91
N SER A 188 7.70 -15.64 4.91
CA SER A 188 9.14 -15.72 5.19
C SER A 188 9.97 -14.96 4.14
N HIS A 189 9.65 -15.14 2.86
CA HIS A 189 10.30 -14.41 1.75
C HIS A 189 9.98 -12.91 1.76
N PHE A 190 8.75 -12.55 2.13
CA PHE A 190 8.30 -11.18 2.26
C PHE A 190 9.02 -10.43 3.37
N TYR A 191 9.10 -11.01 4.58
CA TYR A 191 9.84 -10.36 5.67
C TYR A 191 11.32 -10.21 5.32
N LYS A 192 11.87 -11.14 4.52
CA LYS A 192 13.23 -11.00 3.98
C LYS A 192 13.36 -9.84 2.98
N LEU A 193 12.36 -9.58 2.13
CA LEU A 193 12.35 -8.40 1.26
C LEU A 193 12.18 -7.10 2.08
N SER A 194 11.29 -7.13 3.06
CA SER A 194 10.98 -6.01 3.95
C SER A 194 12.18 -5.60 4.80
N GLU A 195 13.02 -6.57 5.23
CA GLU A 195 14.31 -6.34 5.90
C GLU A 195 15.30 -5.51 5.04
N HIS A 196 15.11 -5.42 3.73
CA HIS A 196 15.92 -4.57 2.85
C HIS A 196 15.21 -3.25 2.49
N LEU A 197 13.91 -3.29 2.23
CA LEU A 197 13.15 -2.11 1.81
C LEU A 197 12.93 -1.12 2.96
N ILE A 198 12.47 -1.60 4.12
CA ILE A 198 12.00 -0.76 5.22
C ILE A 198 13.14 0.04 5.85
N PRO A 199 14.38 -0.48 6.03
CA PRO A 199 15.49 0.35 6.50
C PRO A 199 15.83 1.52 5.58
N VAL A 200 15.75 1.32 4.25
CA VAL A 200 16.00 2.39 3.27
C VAL A 200 14.92 3.46 3.37
N LEU A 201 13.65 3.06 3.43
CA LEU A 201 12.54 3.99 3.62
C LEU A 201 12.62 4.70 4.98
N ALA A 202 12.96 3.99 6.05
CA ALA A 202 13.15 4.57 7.38
C ALA A 202 14.25 5.64 7.38
N TRP A 203 15.39 5.35 6.75
CA TRP A 203 16.47 6.31 6.60
C TRP A 203 16.05 7.50 5.75
N GLY A 204 15.25 7.27 4.72
CA GLY A 204 14.63 8.31 3.93
C GLY A 204 13.77 9.25 4.76
N PHE A 205 12.80 8.72 5.52
CA PHE A 205 11.86 9.53 6.30
C PHE A 205 12.45 10.18 7.55
N TYR A 206 13.38 9.51 8.22
CA TYR A 206 13.86 9.93 9.54
C TYR A 206 15.31 10.40 9.54
N GLY A 207 16.08 10.05 8.52
CA GLY A 207 17.50 10.37 8.45
C GLY A 207 17.78 11.88 8.47
N PRO A 208 19.04 12.27 8.70
CA PRO A 208 19.42 13.68 8.87
C PRO A 208 19.41 14.50 7.57
N ASN A 209 19.16 13.88 6.41
CA ASN A 209 19.16 14.56 5.12
C ASN A 209 17.75 15.04 4.79
N GLU A 210 17.52 16.36 4.91
CA GLU A 210 16.20 16.95 4.69
C GLU A 210 15.73 16.80 3.23
N THR A 211 16.62 16.94 2.24
CA THR A 211 16.26 16.75 0.83
C THR A 211 15.80 15.32 0.54
N LEU A 212 16.50 14.32 1.08
CA LEU A 212 16.09 12.92 0.95
C LEU A 212 14.74 12.67 1.63
N LYS A 213 14.52 13.29 2.78
CA LYS A 213 13.26 13.21 3.52
C LYS A 213 12.10 13.83 2.76
N GLU A 214 12.28 15.03 2.19
CA GLU A 214 11.30 15.66 1.31
C GLU A 214 10.94 14.76 0.11
N ILE A 215 11.94 14.15 -0.53
CA ILE A 215 11.72 13.21 -1.63
C ILE A 215 10.94 11.97 -1.17
N CYS A 216 11.29 11.39 -0.03
CA CYS A 216 10.59 10.21 0.48
C CYS A 216 9.15 10.52 0.90
N VAL A 217 8.92 11.67 1.54
CA VAL A 217 7.56 12.14 1.89
C VAL A 217 6.74 12.35 0.62
N TYR A 218 7.29 13.05 -0.37
CA TYR A 218 6.63 13.24 -1.66
C TYR A 218 6.29 11.90 -2.34
N PHE A 219 7.22 10.95 -2.34
CA PHE A 219 6.96 9.60 -2.88
C PHE A 219 5.84 8.88 -2.12
N LYS A 220 5.82 8.95 -0.78
CA LYS A 220 4.72 8.41 0.03
C LYS A 220 3.39 9.04 -0.37
N ASP A 221 3.35 10.36 -0.51
CA ASP A 221 2.14 11.10 -0.86
C ASP A 221 1.63 10.74 -2.26
N GLU A 222 2.52 10.58 -3.24
CA GLU A 222 2.15 10.14 -4.60
C GLU A 222 1.57 8.72 -4.60
N VAL A 223 2.13 7.79 -3.83
CA VAL A 223 1.58 6.43 -3.70
C VAL A 223 0.23 6.44 -2.98
N MET A 224 0.10 7.19 -1.87
CA MET A 224 -1.16 7.27 -1.12
C MET A 224 -2.26 7.91 -1.95
N SER A 225 -1.92 8.94 -2.70
CA SER A 225 -2.86 9.60 -3.61
C SER A 225 -3.21 8.71 -4.81
N PHE A 226 -2.29 7.91 -5.32
CA PHE A 226 -2.59 6.88 -6.32
C PHE A 226 -3.58 5.83 -5.77
N MET A 227 -3.37 5.40 -4.52
CA MET A 227 -4.29 4.49 -3.82
C MET A 227 -5.68 5.10 -3.62
N PHE A 228 -5.78 6.41 -3.39
CA PHE A 228 -7.07 7.09 -3.37
C PHE A 228 -7.71 7.13 -4.77
N ASP A 229 -6.93 7.51 -5.78
CA ASP A 229 -7.43 7.72 -7.14
C ASP A 229 -7.97 6.45 -7.79
N ILE A 230 -7.28 5.31 -7.63
CA ILE A 230 -7.72 4.04 -8.25
C ILE A 230 -9.01 3.48 -7.64
N PHE A 231 -9.43 4.00 -6.49
CA PHE A 231 -10.71 3.68 -5.84
C PHE A 231 -11.77 4.75 -6.09
N ASN A 232 -11.45 5.88 -6.70
CA ASN A 232 -12.39 6.97 -6.87
C ASN A 232 -13.27 6.78 -8.12
N PHE A 233 -14.59 6.78 -7.95
CA PHE A 233 -15.55 6.62 -9.06
C PHE A 233 -15.49 7.75 -10.10
N ASN A 234 -15.05 8.94 -9.70
CA ASN A 234 -14.89 10.09 -10.60
C ASN A 234 -13.60 10.00 -11.43
N LYS A 235 -12.63 9.17 -11.02
CA LYS A 235 -11.34 9.01 -11.69
C LYS A 235 -11.21 7.70 -12.47
N VAL A 236 -11.94 6.67 -12.04
CA VAL A 236 -11.81 5.31 -12.59
C VAL A 236 -13.17 4.69 -12.84
N ARG A 237 -13.35 4.16 -14.07
CA ARG A 237 -14.61 3.57 -14.51
C ARG A 237 -14.68 2.08 -14.18
N PHE A 238 -15.57 1.73 -13.27
CA PHE A 238 -15.89 0.34 -12.91
C PHE A 238 -17.02 -0.26 -13.77
N THR A 239 -17.02 0.07 -15.06
CA THR A 239 -17.98 -0.38 -16.08
C THR A 239 -17.49 -1.66 -16.77
N LYS A 240 -16.28 -1.61 -17.35
CA LYS A 240 -15.61 -2.71 -18.07
C LYS A 240 -14.15 -2.84 -17.65
N ILE A 241 -13.59 -4.04 -17.83
CA ILE A 241 -12.21 -4.34 -17.44
C ILE A 241 -11.21 -3.51 -18.25
N GLU A 242 -11.47 -3.32 -19.54
CA GLU A 242 -10.58 -2.58 -20.45
C GLU A 242 -10.55 -1.09 -20.10
N GLU A 243 -11.71 -0.51 -19.77
CA GLU A 243 -11.84 0.89 -19.34
C GLU A 243 -11.16 1.10 -17.98
N LEU A 244 -11.44 0.21 -17.01
CA LEU A 244 -10.78 0.19 -15.71
C LEU A 244 -9.24 0.08 -15.83
N ALA A 245 -8.74 -0.79 -16.71
CA ALA A 245 -7.31 -0.98 -16.95
C ALA A 245 -6.67 0.29 -17.52
N SER A 246 -7.32 0.91 -18.52
CA SER A 246 -6.85 2.14 -19.14
C SER A 246 -6.79 3.28 -18.13
N ASP A 247 -7.81 3.46 -17.30
CA ASP A 247 -7.89 4.54 -16.33
C ASP A 247 -6.79 4.40 -15.26
N ILE A 248 -6.62 3.19 -14.70
CA ILE A 248 -5.54 2.93 -13.72
C ILE A 248 -4.16 3.12 -14.35
N MET A 249 -3.97 2.72 -15.61
CA MET A 249 -2.68 2.88 -16.28
C MET A 249 -2.35 4.35 -16.59
N GLN A 250 -3.36 5.14 -16.97
CA GLN A 250 -3.19 6.58 -17.12
C GLN A 250 -2.79 7.24 -15.80
N LEU A 251 -3.48 6.89 -14.71
CA LEU A 251 -3.11 7.37 -13.37
C LEU A 251 -1.69 6.97 -13.00
N ALA A 252 -1.30 5.70 -13.23
CA ALA A 252 0.05 5.22 -12.95
C ALA A 252 1.12 5.99 -13.73
N ASN A 253 0.91 6.24 -15.02
CA ASN A 253 1.84 7.01 -15.86
C ASN A 253 1.95 8.47 -15.39
N ILE A 254 0.84 9.13 -15.09
CA ILE A 254 0.84 10.52 -14.58
C ILE A 254 1.68 10.61 -13.30
N ARG A 255 1.50 9.66 -12.38
CA ARG A 255 2.24 9.59 -11.11
C ARG A 255 3.71 9.29 -11.32
N PHE A 256 4.02 8.38 -12.24
CA PHE A 256 5.38 8.05 -12.62
C PHE A 256 6.13 9.27 -13.16
N ASP A 257 5.54 9.98 -14.14
CA ASP A 257 6.15 11.17 -14.74
C ASP A 257 6.39 12.27 -13.69
N LYS A 258 5.39 12.55 -12.85
CA LYS A 258 5.52 13.49 -11.72
C LYS A 258 6.63 13.12 -10.74
N THR A 259 6.79 11.82 -10.46
CA THR A 259 7.83 11.34 -9.53
C THR A 259 9.21 11.46 -10.15
N ILE A 260 9.36 11.11 -11.44
CA ILE A 260 10.62 11.22 -12.17
C ILE A 260 11.06 12.67 -12.30
N GLU A 261 10.14 13.58 -12.64
CA GLU A 261 10.43 15.02 -12.71
C GLU A 261 10.97 15.53 -11.37
N ARG A 262 10.31 15.18 -10.25
CA ARG A 262 10.75 15.58 -8.91
C ARG A 262 12.10 14.99 -8.51
N LEU A 263 12.42 13.76 -8.93
CA LEU A 263 13.72 13.12 -8.68
C LEU A 263 14.85 13.67 -9.56
N SER A 264 14.51 14.33 -10.67
CA SER A 264 15.47 14.92 -11.61
C SER A 264 15.88 16.36 -11.28
N MET A 265 15.21 16.98 -10.30
CA MET A 265 15.51 18.32 -9.78
C MET A 265 16.47 18.27 -8.59
#